data_AF-A0A531M511-F1
#
_entry.id   AF-A0A531M511-F1
#
_cell.length_a   1.000
_cell.length_b   1.000
_cell.length_c   1.000
_cell.angle_alpha   90.00
_cell.angle_beta   90.00
_cell.angle_gamma   90.00
#
_symmetry.space_group_name_H-M   'P 1'
#
loop_
_entity.id
_entity.type
_entity.pdbx_description
1 polymer ?
#
loop_
_entity_poly.entity_id
_entity_poly.type
_entity_poly.pdbx_seq_one_letter_code
_entity_poly.pdbx_strand_id
1 'polypeptide(L)'
;IDMLGEWVFKRACADIGQFPGHRISINVSGEQLKRDEIVTMCDRVLRETGRSASRFIIEITETVATAATPEILRRLEALRGLGFHIALDDFGTGHCGFNYLKTLPIDIIKIDRSYIRSLAHDQVAQIFVSALAQIARIQDVTIVAEGVETQEE
;
A
#
# COMPACT_ATOMS: atom_id res chain seq x y z
N ILE A 1 7.95 -13.14 14.14
CA ILE A 1 7.88 -11.92 13.29
C ILE A 1 9.28 -11.40 13.17
N ASP A 2 9.68 -11.01 11.97
CA ASP A 2 10.97 -10.37 11.77
C ASP A 2 11.12 -9.25 12.83
N MET A 3 12.10 -9.37 13.71
CA MET A 3 12.28 -8.45 14.84
C MET A 3 12.33 -7.00 14.35
N LEU A 4 12.79 -6.80 13.12
CA LEU A 4 12.78 -5.52 12.44
C LEU A 4 11.36 -5.00 12.18
N GLY A 5 10.45 -5.83 11.64
CA GLY A 5 9.09 -5.41 11.31
C GLY A 5 8.26 -4.99 12.53
N GLU A 6 8.34 -5.76 13.63
CA GLU A 6 7.67 -5.38 14.87
C GLU A 6 8.28 -4.09 15.45
N TRP A 7 9.61 -3.98 15.44
CA TRP A 7 10.30 -2.79 15.93
C TRP A 7 9.91 -1.54 15.12
N VAL A 8 9.87 -1.64 13.78
CA VAL A 8 9.44 -0.57 12.88
C VAL A 8 8.00 -0.16 13.21
N PHE A 9 7.08 -1.11 13.38
CA PHE A 9 5.69 -0.75 13.66
C PHE A 9 5.51 -0.12 15.04
N LYS A 10 6.20 -0.63 16.07
CA LYS A 10 6.24 0.01 17.39
C LYS A 10 6.78 1.42 17.33
N ARG A 11 7.84 1.65 16.53
CA ARG A 11 8.41 2.98 16.32
C ARG A 11 7.42 3.91 15.62
N ALA A 12 6.75 3.45 14.56
CA ALA A 12 5.70 4.21 13.89
C ALA A 12 4.56 4.59 14.86
N CYS A 13 4.17 3.68 15.78
CA CYS A 13 3.17 3.98 16.80
C CYS A 13 3.61 5.02 17.83
N ALA A 14 4.91 5.12 18.11
CA ALA A 14 5.45 6.20 18.94
C ALA A 14 5.48 7.53 18.17
N ASP A 15 5.94 7.51 16.92
CA ASP A 15 6.15 8.71 16.11
C ASP A 15 4.83 9.34 15.63
N ILE A 16 3.80 8.56 15.31
CA ILE A 16 2.50 9.05 14.83
C ILE A 16 1.83 10.07 15.77
N GLY A 17 2.16 10.02 17.07
CA GLY A 17 1.66 10.97 18.07
C GLY A 17 2.14 12.40 17.81
N GLN A 18 3.24 12.58 17.08
CA GLN A 18 3.81 13.88 16.75
C GLN A 18 3.23 14.49 15.47
N PHE A 19 2.49 13.72 14.68
CA PHE A 19 1.97 14.13 13.38
C PHE A 19 0.42 14.10 13.36
N PRO A 20 -0.28 15.01 14.06
CA PRO A 20 -1.74 15.03 14.10
C PRO A 20 -2.31 15.22 12.69
N GLY A 21 -3.38 14.49 12.36
CA GLY A 21 -4.02 14.55 11.03
C GLY A 21 -3.30 13.80 9.91
N HIS A 22 -2.08 13.29 10.14
CA HIS A 22 -1.33 12.52 9.16
C HIS A 22 -1.43 11.01 9.39
N ARG A 23 -1.16 10.24 8.33
CA ARG A 23 -0.97 8.79 8.36
C ARG A 23 0.51 8.46 8.15
N ILE A 24 0.95 7.31 8.65
CA ILE A 24 2.29 6.76 8.36
C ILE A 24 2.14 5.52 7.49
N SER A 25 2.84 5.51 6.35
CA SER A 25 3.00 4.33 5.52
C SER A 25 4.10 3.41 6.05
N ILE A 26 3.86 2.10 6.00
CA ILE A 26 4.78 1.07 6.46
C ILE A 26 4.88 0.01 5.38
N ASN A 27 6.08 -0.12 4.83
CA ASN A 27 6.40 -1.15 3.85
C ASN A 27 6.44 -2.53 4.50
N VAL A 28 5.72 -3.48 3.91
CA VAL A 28 5.65 -4.86 4.37
C VAL A 28 6.09 -5.79 3.25
N SER A 29 7.10 -6.61 3.54
CA SER A 29 7.59 -7.59 2.58
C SER A 29 6.58 -8.73 2.37
N GLY A 30 6.58 -9.31 1.17
CA GLY A 30 5.75 -10.48 0.86
C GLY A 30 6.01 -11.68 1.78
N GLU A 31 7.24 -11.82 2.27
CA GLU A 31 7.60 -12.91 3.19
C GLU A 31 6.96 -12.74 4.58
N GLN A 32 6.75 -11.50 5.04
CA GLN A 32 6.00 -11.23 6.26
C GLN A 32 4.50 -11.50 6.07
N LEU A 33 3.94 -11.17 4.91
CA LEU A 33 2.53 -11.43 4.58
C LEU A 33 2.19 -12.91 4.40
N LYS A 34 3.19 -13.76 4.14
CA LYS A 34 3.00 -15.22 4.12
C LYS A 34 2.81 -15.83 5.50
N ARG A 35 3.01 -15.08 6.57
CA ARG A 35 2.99 -15.55 7.96
C ARG A 35 1.77 -15.02 8.69
N ASP A 36 1.04 -15.87 9.40
CA ASP A 36 -0.17 -15.47 10.13
C ASP A 36 0.10 -14.49 11.26
N GLU A 37 1.31 -14.51 11.81
CA GLU A 37 1.70 -13.70 12.96
C GLU A 37 1.66 -12.21 12.66
N ILE A 38 1.72 -11.77 11.39
CA ILE A 38 1.68 -10.34 11.05
C ILE A 38 0.41 -9.66 11.57
N VAL A 39 -0.75 -10.30 11.39
CA VAL A 39 -2.04 -9.75 11.83
C VAL A 39 -2.09 -9.68 13.35
N THR A 40 -1.72 -10.78 14.02
CA THR A 40 -1.73 -10.88 15.48
C THR A 40 -0.79 -9.88 16.15
N MET A 41 0.36 -9.60 15.54
CA MET A 41 1.28 -8.58 16.07
C MET A 41 0.79 -7.18 15.83
N CYS A 42 0.23 -6.89 14.66
CA CYS A 42 -0.34 -5.57 14.43
C CYS A 42 -1.44 -5.27 15.46
N ASP A 43 -2.38 -6.21 15.69
CA ASP A 43 -3.41 -6.07 16.72
C ASP A 43 -2.80 -5.89 18.12
N ARG A 44 -1.82 -6.73 18.49
CA ARG A 44 -1.15 -6.63 19.79
C ARG A 44 -0.47 -5.27 19.99
N VAL A 45 0.31 -4.79 19.02
CA VAL A 45 1.04 -3.51 19.11
C VAL A 45 0.07 -2.33 19.15
N LEU A 46 -1.02 -2.36 18.38
CA LEU A 46 -2.06 -1.32 18.45
C LEU A 46 -2.70 -1.26 19.84
N ARG A 47 -3.00 -2.40 20.46
CA ARG A 47 -3.53 -2.48 21.83
C ARG A 47 -2.53 -1.99 22.87
N GLU A 48 -1.26 -2.38 22.76
CA GLU A 48 -0.18 -1.94 23.66
C GLU A 48 0.03 -0.42 23.59
N THR A 49 -0.10 0.18 22.40
CA THR A 49 0.21 1.60 22.16
C THR A 49 -1.01 2.51 22.19
N GLY A 50 -2.22 1.95 22.18
CA GLY A 50 -3.48 2.70 22.11
C GLY A 50 -3.68 3.48 20.81
N ARG A 51 -2.96 3.13 19.73
CA ARG A 51 -3.08 3.80 18.43
C ARG A 51 -4.20 3.20 17.60
N SER A 52 -4.83 4.02 16.76
CA SER A 52 -5.82 3.54 15.80
C SER A 52 -5.12 3.06 14.53
N ALA A 53 -5.50 1.88 14.03
CA ALA A 53 -5.00 1.32 12.78
C ALA A 53 -5.20 2.26 11.57
N SER A 54 -6.27 3.07 11.59
CA SER A 54 -6.60 4.05 10.53
C SER A 54 -5.54 5.14 10.33
N ARG A 55 -4.60 5.26 11.27
CA ARG A 55 -3.44 6.16 11.19
C ARG A 55 -2.27 5.54 10.41
N PHE A 56 -2.40 4.31 9.96
CA PHE A 56 -1.34 3.58 9.27
C PHE A 56 -1.81 3.04 7.92
N ILE A 57 -0.88 3.03 6.98
CA ILE A 57 -1.06 2.45 5.65
C ILE A 57 -0.04 1.32 5.54
N ILE A 58 -0.49 0.12 5.19
CA ILE A 58 0.39 -1.01 4.88
C ILE A 58 0.67 -0.98 3.37
N GLU A 59 1.94 -0.83 3.01
CA GLU A 59 2.37 -0.83 1.62
C GLU A 59 2.86 -2.23 1.22
N ILE A 60 2.35 -2.73 0.09
CA ILE A 60 2.74 -4.01 -0.51
C ILE A 60 3.19 -3.78 -1.94
N THR A 61 4.23 -4.48 -2.39
CA THR A 61 4.71 -4.29 -3.76
C THR A 61 3.86 -5.03 -4.79
N GLU A 62 4.00 -4.63 -6.05
CA GLU A 62 3.40 -5.28 -7.23
C GLU A 62 3.70 -6.79 -7.32
N THR A 63 4.91 -7.21 -6.91
CA THR A 63 5.29 -8.63 -6.86
C THR A 63 4.47 -9.41 -5.83
N VAL A 64 4.14 -8.80 -4.69
CA VAL A 64 3.30 -9.44 -3.66
C VAL A 64 1.87 -9.56 -4.17
N ALA A 65 1.36 -8.51 -4.80
CA ALA A 65 0.03 -8.47 -5.39
C ALA A 65 -0.16 -9.53 -6.49
N THR A 66 0.82 -9.74 -7.35
CA THR A 66 0.76 -10.79 -8.39
C THR A 66 0.92 -12.20 -7.87
N ALA A 67 1.68 -12.38 -6.79
CA ALA A 67 1.82 -13.67 -6.11
C ALA A 67 0.72 -13.90 -5.05
N ALA A 68 -0.34 -13.08 -5.03
CA ALA A 68 -1.37 -13.14 -3.99
C ALA A 68 -2.12 -14.47 -4.02
N THR A 69 -1.86 -15.30 -3.02
CA THR A 69 -2.64 -16.51 -2.75
C THR A 69 -3.92 -16.14 -1.97
N PRO A 70 -4.94 -17.02 -1.92
CA PRO A 70 -6.13 -16.80 -1.10
C PRO A 70 -5.80 -16.44 0.37
N GLU A 71 -4.68 -16.99 0.86
CA GLU A 71 -4.20 -16.74 2.20
C GLU A 71 -3.61 -15.32 2.40
N ILE A 72 -2.87 -14.81 1.41
CA ILE A 72 -2.41 -13.41 1.44
C ILE A 72 -3.60 -12.46 1.40
N LEU A 73 -4.59 -12.72 0.54
CA LEU A 73 -5.82 -11.93 0.47
C LEU A 73 -6.57 -11.93 1.80
N ARG A 74 -6.70 -13.09 2.44
CA ARG A 74 -7.34 -13.22 3.77
C ARG A 74 -6.63 -12.38 4.82
N ARG A 75 -5.29 -12.31 4.79
CA ARG A 75 -4.51 -11.51 5.75
C ARG A 75 -4.60 -10.02 5.47
N LEU A 76 -4.61 -9.61 4.20
CA LEU A 76 -4.85 -8.20 3.84
C LEU A 76 -6.24 -7.75 4.29
N GLU A 77 -7.28 -8.57 4.07
CA GLU A 77 -8.62 -8.30 4.59
C GLU A 77 -8.66 -8.26 6.12
N ALA A 78 -7.92 -9.15 6.79
CA ALA A 78 -7.83 -9.11 8.25
C ALA A 78 -7.16 -7.82 8.77
N LEU A 79 -6.11 -7.35 8.10
CA LEU A 79 -5.47 -6.06 8.42
C LEU A 79 -6.44 -4.90 8.17
N ARG A 80 -7.20 -4.90 7.07
CA ARG A 80 -8.27 -3.91 6.85
C ARG A 80 -9.36 -3.99 7.92
N GLY A 81 -9.71 -5.19 8.36
CA GLY A 81 -10.66 -5.41 9.46
C GLY A 81 -10.20 -4.81 10.79
N LEU A 82 -8.88 -4.70 11.03
CA LEU A 82 -8.33 -3.93 12.16
C LEU A 82 -8.43 -2.42 11.96
N GLY A 83 -8.62 -1.96 10.72
CA GLY A 83 -8.75 -0.56 10.32
C GLY A 83 -7.53 0.00 9.59
N PHE A 84 -6.56 -0.82 9.18
CA PHE A 84 -5.45 -0.36 8.34
C PHE A 84 -5.96 -0.02 6.94
N HIS A 85 -5.33 0.98 6.32
CA HIS A 85 -5.41 1.13 4.86
C HIS A 85 -4.34 0.28 4.19
N ILE A 86 -4.61 -0.23 3.00
CA ILE A 86 -3.64 -1.00 2.20
C ILE A 86 -3.32 -0.21 0.93
N ALA A 87 -2.03 -0.01 0.68
CA ALA A 87 -1.51 0.59 -0.54
C ALA A 87 -0.77 -0.45 -1.39
N LEU A 88 -1.04 -0.44 -2.69
CA LEU A 88 -0.20 -1.11 -3.68
C LEU A 88 0.93 -0.15 -4.09
N ASP A 89 2.16 -0.56 -3.83
CA ASP A 89 3.38 0.18 -4.14
C ASP A 89 4.05 -0.31 -5.42
N ASP A 90 4.91 0.54 -5.99
CA ASP A 90 5.67 0.29 -7.22
C ASP A 90 4.79 -0.08 -8.44
N PHE A 91 3.56 0.44 -8.51
CA PHE A 91 2.67 0.13 -9.63
C PHE A 91 3.22 0.71 -10.94
N GLY A 92 3.28 -0.13 -11.98
CA GLY A 92 3.82 0.24 -13.28
C GLY A 92 5.27 -0.21 -13.52
N THR A 93 5.88 -0.94 -12.57
CA THR A 93 7.25 -1.50 -12.74
C THR A 93 7.29 -2.81 -13.53
N GLY A 94 6.13 -3.39 -13.85
CA GLY A 94 5.98 -4.38 -14.92
C GLY A 94 5.42 -5.74 -14.48
N HIS A 95 4.85 -5.84 -13.27
CA HIS A 95 4.40 -7.10 -12.72
C HIS A 95 2.87 -7.27 -12.67
N CYS A 96 2.06 -6.23 -12.38
CA CYS A 96 0.60 -6.32 -12.24
C CYS A 96 -0.15 -5.83 -13.48
N GLY A 97 -1.04 -6.69 -13.99
CA GLY A 97 -2.11 -6.26 -14.89
C GLY A 97 -3.35 -5.78 -14.13
N PHE A 98 -4.24 -5.05 -14.82
CA PHE A 98 -5.54 -4.57 -14.29
C PHE A 98 -6.42 -5.67 -13.63
N ASN A 99 -6.21 -6.94 -13.98
CA ASN A 99 -6.97 -8.04 -13.40
C ASN A 99 -6.76 -8.19 -11.89
N TYR A 100 -5.57 -7.90 -11.37
CA TYR A 100 -5.29 -8.02 -9.93
C TYR A 100 -5.93 -6.89 -9.11
N LEU A 101 -6.04 -5.69 -9.69
CA LEU A 101 -6.71 -4.55 -9.06
C LEU A 101 -8.20 -4.81 -8.80
N LYS A 102 -8.82 -5.77 -9.49
CA LYS A 102 -10.23 -6.12 -9.27
C LYS A 102 -10.47 -6.91 -7.98
N THR A 103 -9.48 -7.67 -7.54
CA THR A 103 -9.65 -8.63 -6.43
C THR A 103 -8.81 -8.28 -5.21
N LEU A 104 -7.82 -7.40 -5.34
CA LEU A 104 -7.00 -6.98 -4.22
C LEU A 104 -7.78 -6.01 -3.31
N PRO A 105 -7.76 -6.24 -1.98
CA PRO A 105 -8.38 -5.35 -1.02
C PRO A 105 -7.44 -4.16 -0.75
N ILE A 106 -7.40 -3.21 -1.68
CA ILE A 106 -6.55 -2.02 -1.60
C ILE A 106 -7.39 -0.75 -1.51
N ASP A 107 -6.84 0.24 -0.84
CA ASP A 107 -7.42 1.58 -0.69
C ASP A 107 -6.62 2.63 -1.49
N ILE A 108 -5.35 2.33 -1.78
CA ILE A 108 -4.40 3.25 -2.40
C ILE A 108 -3.59 2.52 -3.48
N ILE A 109 -3.32 3.18 -4.61
CA ILE A 109 -2.34 2.76 -5.62
C ILE A 109 -1.29 3.86 -5.73
N LYS A 110 -0.02 3.50 -5.54
CA LYS A 110 1.13 4.38 -5.70
C LYS A 110 1.79 4.07 -7.04
N ILE A 111 1.79 5.06 -7.94
CA ILE A 111 2.40 4.97 -9.26
C ILE A 111 3.89 5.29 -9.10
N ASP A 112 4.76 4.35 -9.47
CA ASP A 112 6.20 4.52 -9.33
C ASP A 112 6.71 5.70 -10.16
N ARG A 113 7.75 6.36 -9.64
CA ARG A 113 8.41 7.50 -10.28
C ARG A 113 8.91 7.21 -11.69
N SER A 114 9.31 5.97 -12.00
CA SER A 114 9.78 5.63 -13.35
C SER A 114 8.68 5.78 -14.38
N TYR A 115 7.43 5.55 -13.96
CA TYR A 115 6.24 5.76 -14.78
C TYR A 115 5.86 7.24 -14.87
N ILE A 116 5.96 7.98 -13.77
CA ILE A 116 5.67 9.42 -13.77
C ILE A 116 6.61 10.18 -14.71
N ARG A 117 7.91 9.88 -14.66
CA ARG A 117 8.93 10.52 -15.52
C ARG A 117 8.71 10.29 -17.02
N SER A 118 8.06 9.20 -17.41
CA SER A 118 7.75 8.96 -18.82
C SER A 118 6.51 9.70 -19.31
N LEU A 119 5.64 10.19 -18.41
CA LEU A 119 4.37 10.83 -18.77
C LEU A 119 4.53 12.03 -19.70
N ALA A 120 5.56 12.86 -19.52
CA ALA A 120 5.76 14.03 -20.35
C ALA A 120 6.03 13.70 -21.83
N HIS A 121 6.53 12.48 -22.13
CA HIS A 121 7.03 12.12 -23.47
C HIS A 121 6.43 10.83 -24.04
N ASP A 122 5.62 10.11 -23.26
CA ASP A 122 5.01 8.83 -23.64
C ASP A 122 3.47 8.92 -23.58
N GLN A 123 2.87 9.05 -24.76
CA GLN A 123 1.40 9.10 -24.90
C GLN A 123 0.72 7.82 -24.43
N VAL A 124 1.38 6.66 -24.51
CA VAL A 124 0.82 5.39 -24.01
C VAL A 124 0.79 5.41 -22.49
N ALA A 125 1.84 5.92 -21.85
CA ALA A 125 1.88 6.10 -20.39
C ALA A 125 0.77 7.04 -19.91
N GLN A 126 0.54 8.16 -20.60
CA GLN A 126 -0.56 9.09 -20.29
C GLN A 126 -1.95 8.41 -20.37
N ILE A 127 -2.19 7.63 -21.43
CA ILE A 127 -3.45 6.89 -21.60
C ILE A 127 -3.64 5.89 -20.46
N PHE A 128 -2.58 5.19 -20.07
CA PHE A 128 -2.64 4.19 -19.00
C PHE A 128 -2.94 4.82 -17.64
N VAL A 129 -2.30 5.93 -17.28
CA VAL A 129 -2.62 6.66 -16.03
C VAL A 129 -4.05 7.18 -16.04
N SER A 130 -4.53 7.68 -17.19
CA SER A 130 -5.93 8.12 -17.32
C SER A 130 -6.92 6.96 -17.13
N ALA A 131 -6.63 5.78 -17.69
CA ALA A 131 -7.43 4.58 -17.50
C ALA A 131 -7.39 4.08 -16.05
N LEU A 132 -6.21 4.09 -15.42
CA LEU A 132 -6.06 3.75 -14.01
C LEU A 132 -6.87 4.70 -13.11
N ALA A 133 -6.83 6.01 -13.39
CA ALA A 133 -7.63 7.00 -12.68
C ALA A 133 -9.13 6.78 -12.83
N GLN A 134 -9.60 6.27 -13.97
CA GLN A 134 -11.00 5.88 -14.14
C GLN A 134 -11.36 4.67 -13.28
N ILE A 135 -10.51 3.63 -13.27
CA ILE A 135 -10.73 2.42 -12.46
C ILE A 135 -10.75 2.77 -10.97
N ALA A 136 -9.78 3.57 -10.52
CA ALA A 136 -9.65 3.96 -9.14
C ALA A 136 -10.89 4.73 -8.65
N ARG A 137 -11.44 5.64 -9.47
CA ARG A 137 -12.71 6.32 -9.15
C ARG A 137 -13.90 5.39 -8.99
N ILE A 138 -13.98 4.31 -9.79
CA ILE A 138 -15.08 3.34 -9.71
C ILE A 138 -14.94 2.45 -8.47
N GLN A 139 -13.71 2.15 -8.06
CA GLN A 139 -13.40 1.27 -6.93
C GLN A 139 -13.24 2.00 -5.58
N ASP A 140 -13.41 3.33 -5.55
CA ASP A 140 -13.11 4.17 -4.39
C ASP A 140 -11.66 4.03 -3.88
N VAL A 141 -10.73 3.90 -4.83
CA VAL A 141 -9.29 3.78 -4.59
C VAL A 141 -8.63 5.13 -4.84
N THR A 142 -7.72 5.52 -3.95
CA THR A 142 -6.91 6.73 -4.10
C THR A 142 -5.67 6.44 -4.94
N ILE A 143 -5.33 7.32 -5.88
CA ILE A 143 -4.07 7.26 -6.62
C ILE A 143 -3.08 8.27 -6.04
N VAL A 144 -1.84 7.85 -5.84
CA VAL A 144 -0.72 8.69 -5.46
C VAL A 144 0.36 8.57 -6.54
N ALA A 145 0.78 9.69 -7.12
CA ALA A 145 1.92 9.74 -8.03
C ALA A 145 3.21 9.98 -7.24
N GLU A 146 4.22 9.13 -7.42
CA GLU A 146 5.50 9.27 -6.76
C GLU A 146 6.54 9.96 -7.66
N GLY A 147 7.44 10.72 -7.03
CA GLY A 147 8.55 11.34 -7.75
C GLY A 147 8.15 12.43 -8.75
N VAL A 148 7.05 13.14 -8.49
CA VAL A 148 6.68 14.37 -9.22
C VAL A 148 7.72 15.45 -8.89
N GLU A 149 8.57 15.78 -9.85
CA GLU A 149 9.70 16.73 -9.67
C GLU A 149 9.47 18.04 -10.44
N THR A 150 8.69 18.00 -11.51
CA THR A 150 8.43 19.14 -12.40
C THR A 150 6.95 19.48 -12.48
N GLN A 151 6.61 20.66 -13.00
CA GLN A 151 5.22 21.08 -13.21
C GLN A 151 4.54 20.38 -14.41
N GLU A 152 5.35 19.81 -15.30
CA GLU A 152 4.90 19.08 -16.48
C GLU A 152 4.46 17.64 -16.15
N GLU A 153 4.89 17.12 -15.00
CA GLU A 153 4.51 15.83 -14.40
C GLU A 153 3.29 15.96 -13.49
#